data_AF-A0A8C6WEC8-F1
#
_entry.id   AF-A0A8C6WEC8-F1
#
_cell.length_a   1.000
_cell.length_b   1.000
_cell.length_c   1.000
_cell.angle_alpha   90.00
_cell.angle_beta   90.00
_cell.angle_gamma   90.00
#
_symmetry.space_group_name_H-M   'P 1'
#
loop_
_entity.id
_entity.type
_entity.pdbx_description
1 polymer ?
#
loop_
_entity_poly.entity_id
_entity_poly.type
_entity_poly.pdbx_seq_one_letter_code
_entity_poly.pdbx_strand_id
1 'polypeptide(L)'
;MVSYCPICGKPVYFGEKKRSLGRDYHPLCLKCHKCNRQLNAGQHAEYDDKPYCSFCYLKMFGPKGTTTTKIYYFHGCNNDSVIISLVR
;
A
#
# COMPACT_ATOMS: atom_id res chain seq x y z
N MET A 1 -11.70 -11.47 -21.71
CA MET A 1 -11.72 -11.54 -20.23
C MET A 1 -11.28 -10.20 -19.68
N VAL A 2 -12.23 -9.47 -19.08
CA VAL A 2 -11.97 -8.18 -18.42
C VAL A 2 -12.04 -8.44 -16.92
N SER A 3 -11.02 -8.01 -16.19
CA SER A 3 -11.01 -8.05 -14.72
C SER A 3 -11.45 -6.69 -14.19
N TYR A 4 -12.11 -6.65 -13.03
CA TYR A 4 -12.57 -5.40 -12.42
C TYR A 4 -11.71 -5.07 -11.20
N CYS A 5 -11.30 -3.81 -11.08
CA CYS A 5 -10.54 -3.37 -9.91
C CYS A 5 -11.49 -3.16 -8.73
N PRO A 6 -11.27 -3.81 -7.57
CA PRO A 6 -12.15 -3.68 -6.40
C PRO A 6 -12.10 -2.28 -5.75
N ILE A 7 -11.11 -1.45 -6.12
CA ILE A 7 -10.91 -0.11 -5.52
C ILE A 7 -11.67 0.98 -6.28
N CYS A 8 -11.76 0.88 -7.61
CA CYS A 8 -12.39 1.89 -8.44
C CYS A 8 -13.58 1.37 -9.25
N GLY A 9 -13.85 0.07 -9.24
CA GLY A 9 -14.94 -0.57 -9.99
C GLY A 9 -14.76 -0.52 -11.51
N LYS A 10 -13.63 0.00 -12.01
CA LYS A 10 -13.36 0.13 -13.44
C LYS A 10 -12.75 -1.14 -14.03
N PRO A 11 -13.00 -1.41 -15.33
CA PRO A 11 -12.39 -2.53 -16.03
C PRO A 11 -10.88 -2.33 -16.17
N VAL A 12 -10.11 -3.34 -15.76
CA VAL A 12 -8.65 -3.41 -15.88
C VAL A 12 -8.32 -4.18 -17.16
N TYR A 13 -7.66 -3.49 -18.09
CA TYR A 13 -7.19 -4.10 -19.33
C TYR A 13 -5.86 -4.84 -19.12
N PHE A 14 -5.58 -5.83 -19.98
CA PHE A 14 -4.38 -6.67 -19.87
C PHE A 14 -3.05 -5.89 -19.88
N GLY A 15 -3.00 -4.72 -20.53
CA GLY A 15 -1.78 -3.90 -20.63
C GLY A 15 -1.37 -3.20 -19.32
N GLU A 16 -2.34 -2.92 -18.44
CA GLU A 16 -2.13 -2.14 -17.22
C GLU A 16 -2.49 -2.93 -15.96
N LYS A 17 -2.90 -4.19 -16.06
CA LYS A 17 -3.28 -4.97 -14.88
C LYS A 17 -2.08 -5.34 -14.01
N LYS A 18 -2.20 -5.08 -12.71
CA LYS A 18 -1.30 -5.60 -11.68
C LYS A 18 -2.04 -6.70 -10.93
N ARG A 19 -1.62 -7.95 -11.13
CA ARG A 19 -2.17 -9.09 -10.40
C ARG A 19 -1.48 -9.22 -9.05
N SER A 20 -2.25 -9.24 -7.98
CA SER A 20 -1.75 -9.45 -6.61
C SER A 20 -2.77 -10.24 -5.81
N LEU A 21 -2.31 -11.19 -4.98
CA LEU A 21 -3.15 -12.01 -4.09
C LEU A 21 -4.36 -12.68 -4.77
N GLY A 22 -4.32 -12.84 -6.09
CA GLY A 22 -5.40 -13.44 -6.88
C GLY A 22 -6.41 -12.44 -7.47
N ARG A 23 -6.28 -11.14 -7.21
CA ARG A 23 -7.11 -10.08 -7.82
C ARG A 23 -6.30 -9.16 -8.73
N ASP A 24 -6.99 -8.45 -9.62
CA ASP A 24 -6.39 -7.51 -10.56
C ASP A 24 -6.65 -6.06 -10.12
N TYR A 25 -5.57 -5.29 -10.00
CA TYR A 25 -5.59 -3.88 -9.63
C TYR A 25 -5.03 -3.01 -10.75
N HIS A 26 -5.42 -1.74 -10.75
CA HIS A 26 -4.69 -0.73 -11.52
C HIS A 26 -3.38 -0.35 -10.80
N PRO A 27 -2.33 0.03 -11.54
CA PRO A 27 -1.05 0.49 -11.00
C PRO A 27 -1.24 1.70 -10.07
N LEU A 28 -2.17 2.60 -10.38
CA LEU A 28 -2.48 3.78 -9.55
C LEU A 28 -3.49 3.48 -8.43
N CYS A 29 -4.30 2.43 -8.56
CA CYS A 29 -5.31 2.11 -7.55
C CYS A 29 -4.72 1.31 -6.39
N LEU A 30 -3.63 0.57 -6.62
CA LEU A 30 -2.95 -0.23 -5.61
C LEU A 30 -2.22 0.67 -4.60
N LYS A 31 -2.99 1.27 -3.69
CA LYS A 31 -2.50 2.17 -2.65
C LYS A 31 -3.05 1.79 -1.29
N CYS A 32 -2.22 1.93 -0.28
CA CYS A 32 -2.56 1.68 1.12
C CYS A 32 -3.78 2.50 1.54
N HIS A 33 -4.83 1.87 2.06
CA HIS A 33 -6.00 2.62 2.53
C HIS A 33 -5.69 3.53 3.74
N LYS A 34 -4.70 3.16 4.57
CA LYS A 34 -4.38 3.89 5.82
C LYS A 34 -3.34 5.00 5.65
N CYS A 35 -2.43 4.81 4.71
CA CYS A 35 -1.24 5.64 4.53
C CYS A 35 -1.15 6.24 3.13
N ASN A 36 -2.13 5.94 2.26
CA ASN A 36 -2.33 6.44 0.90
C ASN A 36 -1.11 6.24 -0.03
N ARG A 37 -0.15 5.44 0.41
CA ARG A 37 1.09 5.11 -0.27
C ARG A 37 0.84 4.15 -1.42
N GLN A 38 1.37 4.44 -2.60
CA GLN A 38 1.40 3.50 -3.70
C GLN A 38 2.18 2.25 -3.29
N LEU A 39 1.54 1.10 -3.48
CA LEU A 39 2.08 -0.21 -3.19
C LEU A 39 2.47 -0.88 -4.50
N ASN A 40 3.58 -1.61 -4.47
CA ASN A 40 3.96 -2.44 -5.60
C ASN A 40 3.14 -3.74 -5.59
N ALA A 41 2.93 -4.29 -6.78
CA ALA A 41 2.27 -5.58 -6.95
C ALA A 41 3.10 -6.68 -6.27
N GLY A 42 2.45 -7.51 -5.44
CA GLY A 42 3.09 -8.62 -4.74
C GLY A 42 3.72 -8.31 -3.38
N GLN A 43 3.73 -7.04 -2.91
CA GLN A 43 4.28 -6.65 -1.60
C GLN A 43 3.27 -5.86 -0.76
N HIS A 44 2.04 -6.34 -0.70
CA HIS A 44 1.00 -5.79 0.15
C HIS A 44 0.10 -6.89 0.69
N ALA A 45 -0.56 -6.63 1.81
CA ALA A 45 -1.55 -7.51 2.40
C ALA A 45 -2.94 -6.99 2.06
N GLU A 46 -3.86 -7.89 1.72
CA GLU A 46 -5.28 -7.55 1.64
C GLU A 46 -5.96 -7.85 2.97
N TYR A 47 -6.82 -6.93 3.41
CA TYR A 47 -7.70 -7.13 4.55
C TYR A 47 -9.03 -6.45 4.23
N ASP A 48 -10.15 -7.16 4.39
CA ASP A 48 -11.49 -6.62 4.13
C ASP A 48 -11.63 -6.01 2.71
N ASP A 49 -11.12 -6.71 1.69
CA ASP A 49 -11.08 -6.27 0.28
C ASP A 49 -10.32 -4.95 0.03
N LYS A 50 -9.52 -4.50 1.01
CA LYS A 50 -8.71 -3.27 0.94
C LYS A 50 -7.22 -3.61 1.03
N PRO A 51 -6.36 -3.04 0.17
CA PRO A 51 -4.92 -3.23 0.26
C PRO A 51 -4.33 -2.39 1.40
N TYR A 52 -3.52 -3.04 2.21
CA TYR A 52 -2.71 -2.45 3.27
C TYR A 52 -1.23 -2.74 3.04
N CYS A 53 -0.38 -1.79 3.44
CA CYS A 53 1.05 -2.07 3.56
C CYS A 53 1.29 -3.14 4.63
N SER A 54 2.30 -3.99 4.47
CA SER A 54 2.71 -4.96 5.49
C SER A 54 2.91 -4.30 6.87
N PHE A 55 3.44 -3.07 6.90
CA PHE A 55 3.58 -2.27 8.12
C PHE A 55 2.24 -1.84 8.74
N CYS A 56 1.30 -1.35 7.93
CA CYS A 56 -0.01 -0.93 8.43
C CYS A 56 -0.86 -2.12 8.87
N TYR A 57 -0.75 -3.24 8.15
CA TYR A 57 -1.35 -4.50 8.50
C TYR A 57 -0.82 -4.98 9.86
N LEU A 58 0.51 -5.05 10.04
CA LEU A 58 1.12 -5.47 11.30
C LEU A 58 0.83 -4.52 12.46
N LYS A 59 0.72 -3.21 12.21
CA LYS A 59 0.36 -2.23 13.25
C LYS A 59 -1.08 -2.42 13.77
N MET A 60 -2.01 -2.78 12.89
CA MET A 60 -3.44 -2.92 13.24
C MET A 60 -3.76 -4.33 13.73
N PHE A 61 -3.16 -5.35 13.11
CA PHE A 61 -3.49 -6.78 13.30
C PHE A 61 -2.35 -7.60 13.91
N GLY A 62 -1.17 -7.03 14.11
CA GLY A 62 -0.04 -7.73 14.74
C GLY A 62 -0.19 -7.83 16.26
N PRO A 63 0.47 -8.83 16.88
CA PRO A 63 0.47 -8.99 18.33
C PRO A 63 1.09 -7.75 18.98
N LYS A 64 0.35 -7.11 19.90
CA LYS A 64 0.73 -5.88 20.58
C LYS A 64 1.81 -6.15 21.64
N GLY A 65 3.04 -6.44 21.18
CA GLY A 65 4.24 -6.48 22.01
C GLY A 65 4.88 -5.10 22.09
N THR A 66 4.66 -4.43 23.21
CA THR A 66 5.40 -3.33 23.85
C THR A 66 6.56 -2.64 23.09
N THR A 67 6.53 -1.29 23.09
CA THR A 67 7.63 -0.32 22.84
C THR A 67 8.06 -0.04 21.38
N THR A 68 7.42 0.96 20.75
CA THR A 68 8.10 1.91 19.85
C THR A 68 7.17 3.09 19.56
N THR A 69 7.09 3.97 20.56
CA THR A 69 6.75 5.37 20.32
C THR A 69 8.02 6.00 19.76
N LYS A 70 7.93 6.60 18.56
CA LYS A 70 8.98 7.38 17.84
C LYS A 70 9.74 6.71 16.69
N ILE A 71 9.04 6.05 15.76
CA ILE A 71 9.39 6.06 14.31
C ILE A 71 8.14 6.09 13.42
N TYR A 72 7.07 6.74 13.87
CA TYR A 72 6.12 7.32 12.93
C TYR A 72 6.80 8.57 12.37
N TYR A 73 7.51 8.48 11.24
CA TYR A 73 7.42 9.45 10.12
C TYR A 73 8.51 9.43 9.04
N PHE A 74 9.53 8.57 9.01
CA PHE A 74 10.48 8.59 7.87
C PHE A 74 10.97 7.21 7.43
N HIS A 75 10.06 6.30 7.06
CA HIS A 75 10.40 5.30 6.06
C HIS A 75 9.74 5.71 4.75
N GLY A 76 10.49 6.53 4.00
CA GLY A 76 10.17 6.96 2.65
C GLY A 76 9.81 5.78 1.77
N CYS A 77 8.74 5.93 1.01
CA CYS A 77 8.37 4.94 0.01
C CYS A 77 7.59 5.66 -1.08
N ASN A 78 8.30 6.56 -1.75
CA ASN A 78 8.53 6.52 -3.19
C ASN A 78 9.70 7.46 -3.50
N ASN A 79 10.23 7.35 -4.71
CA ASN A 79 11.32 8.17 -5.28
C ASN A 79 11.02 9.68 -5.25
N ASP A 80 10.96 10.29 -4.07
CA ASP A 80 10.97 11.73 -3.90
C ASP A 80 11.86 12.05 -2.72
N SER A 81 13.04 12.57 -3.05
CA SER A 81 14.06 13.07 -2.16
C SER A 81 13.51 14.27 -1.38
N VAL A 82 12.78 14.02 -0.29
CA VAL A 82 12.43 15.08 0.65
C VAL A 82 13.68 15.39 1.49
N ILE A 83 14.48 16.32 0.96
CA ILE A 83 15.56 17.01 1.65
C ILE A 83 15.01 17.51 2.98
N ILE A 84 15.52 16.92 4.06
CA ILE A 84 15.34 17.41 5.42
C ILE A 84 16.11 18.72 5.45
N SER A 85 15.44 19.87 5.34
CA SER A 85 16.02 21.11 5.85
C SER A 85 16.16 20.92 7.34
N LEU A 86 17.38 20.52 7.70
CA LEU A 86 17.87 20.26 9.03
C LEU A 86 17.33 21.31 9.98
N VAL A 87 16.83 20.88 11.14
CA VAL A 87 16.90 21.71 12.34
C VAL A 87 18.38 22.00 12.56
N ARG A 88 18.79 23.16 12.04
CA ARG A 88 19.86 24.03 12.50
C ARG A 88 19.28 25.44 12.47
#